data_AF-A0A9E0EST1-F1
#
_entry.id   AF-A0A9E0EST1-F1
#
_cell.length_a   1.000
_cell.length_b   1.000
_cell.length_c   1.000
_cell.angle_alpha   90.00
_cell.angle_beta   90.00
_cell.angle_gamma   90.00
#
_symmetry.space_group_name_H-M   'P 1'
#
loop_
_entity.id
_entity.type
_entity.pdbx_description
1 polymer ?
#
loop_
_entity_poly.entity_id
_entity_poly.type
_entity_poly.pdbx_seq_one_letter_code
_entity_poly.pdbx_strand_id
1 'polypeptide(L)'
;MIFKQLFDTVSSTYTYLLACEATGQAILIDPVLPEWERDLAEINKRGLKLAYTVETHIHADHISSALKLSQMTGSKIAGPALDALPCTQVGLEDGVPLQ
;
A
#
# COMPACT_ATOMS: atom_id res chain seq x y z
N MET A 1 3.62 8.66 15.04
CA MET A 1 3.72 7.80 13.84
C MET A 1 3.23 6.41 14.21
N ILE A 2 2.33 5.84 13.43
CA ILE A 2 1.87 4.44 13.60
C ILE A 2 2.65 3.57 12.63
N PHE A 3 3.13 2.42 13.12
CA PHE A 3 3.83 1.40 12.34
C PHE A 3 3.29 0.01 12.68
N LYS A 4 3.09 -0.83 11.67
CA LYS A 4 2.71 -2.23 11.81
C LYS A 4 3.26 -3.02 10.62
N GLN A 5 3.97 -4.10 10.92
CA GLN A 5 4.31 -5.14 9.93
C GLN A 5 3.21 -6.21 9.94
N LEU A 6 2.84 -6.66 8.74
CA LEU A 6 1.87 -7.72 8.48
C LEU A 6 2.57 -8.76 7.59
N PHE A 7 2.21 -10.03 7.72
CA PHE A 7 2.90 -11.12 7.04
C PHE A 7 1.90 -11.99 6.30
N ASP A 8 2.10 -12.17 4.99
CA ASP A 8 1.43 -13.20 4.20
C ASP A 8 2.25 -14.50 4.24
N THR A 9 1.65 -15.59 4.71
CA THR A 9 2.35 -16.86 4.87
C THR A 9 2.51 -17.63 3.57
N VAL A 10 1.73 -17.32 2.53
CA VAL A 10 1.75 -18.04 1.25
C VAL A 10 2.94 -17.60 0.40
N SER A 11 3.11 -16.29 0.23
CA SER A 11 4.23 -15.70 -0.52
C SER A 11 5.45 -15.37 0.34
N SER A 12 5.31 -15.42 1.68
CA SER A 12 6.30 -14.90 2.63
C SER A 12 6.55 -13.40 2.49
N THR A 13 5.56 -12.65 2.00
CA THR A 13 5.64 -11.20 1.84
C THR A 13 5.37 -10.47 3.15
N TYR A 14 6.18 -9.44 3.41
CA TYR A 14 5.88 -8.44 4.43
C TYR A 14 5.15 -7.26 3.82
N THR A 15 3.95 -6.98 4.33
CA THR A 15 3.22 -5.74 4.08
C THR A 15 3.45 -4.79 5.25
N TYR A 16 3.69 -3.51 4.98
CA TYR A 16 3.91 -2.51 6.04
C TYR A 16 2.82 -1.44 6.02
N LEU A 17 2.18 -1.24 7.17
CA LEU A 17 1.28 -0.11 7.43
C LEU A 17 2.07 1.01 8.13
N LEU A 18 2.09 2.18 7.51
CA LEU A 18 2.58 3.42 8.09
C LEU A 18 1.46 4.44 8.13
N ALA A 19 1.30 5.17 9.24
CA ALA A 19 0.31 6.24 9.30
C ALA A 19 0.73 7.44 10.15
N CYS A 20 0.19 8.60 9.78
CA CYS A 20 0.34 9.84 10.51
C CYS A 20 -0.81 10.00 11.51
N GLU A 21 -0.49 10.11 12.79
CA GLU A 21 -1.48 10.27 13.86
C GLU A 21 -2.20 11.63 13.79
N ALA A 22 -1.52 12.66 13.28
CA ALA A 22 -2.08 14.00 13.20
C ALA A 22 -3.12 14.14 12.07
N THR A 23 -2.92 13.48 10.93
CA THR A 23 -3.80 13.59 9.76
C THR A 23 -4.72 12.39 9.56
N GLY A 24 -4.45 11.28 10.27
CA GLY A 24 -5.14 10.00 10.07
C GLY A 24 -4.85 9.32 8.73
N GLN A 25 -3.97 9.88 7.89
CA GLN A 25 -3.62 9.28 6.61
C GLN A 25 -2.67 8.10 6.82
N ALA A 26 -2.91 7.03 6.09
CA ALA A 26 -2.14 5.80 6.10
C ALA A 26 -1.66 5.42 4.69
N ILE A 27 -0.55 4.70 4.64
CA ILE A 27 -0.10 3.99 3.44
C ILE A 27 0.12 2.51 3.76
N LEU A 28 -0.07 1.67 2.76
CA LEU A 28 0.37 0.27 2.77
C LEU A 28 1.48 0.09 1.75
N ILE A 29 2.59 -0.53 2.17
CA ILE A 29 3.70 -0.92 1.31
C ILE A 29 3.58 -2.41 1.03
N ASP A 30 3.63 -2.78 -0.26
CA ASP A 30 3.53 -4.15 -0.78
C ASP A 30 2.33 -4.95 -0.23
N PRO A 31 1.08 -4.49 -0.45
CA PRO A 31 -0.10 -5.18 0.07
C PRO A 31 -0.50 -6.37 -0.82
N VAL A 32 -0.89 -7.50 -0.22
CA VAL A 32 -1.07 -8.79 -0.92
C VAL A 32 -2.54 -9.10 -1.17
N LEU A 33 -2.92 -9.53 -2.39
CA LEU A 33 -4.33 -9.67 -2.83
C LEU A 33 -5.23 -10.48 -1.89
N PRO A 34 -4.89 -11.70 -1.44
CA PRO A 34 -5.73 -12.42 -0.48
C PRO A 34 -5.88 -11.74 0.89
N GLU A 35 -4.96 -10.83 1.26
CA GLU A 35 -4.89 -10.24 2.60
C GLU A 35 -5.58 -8.86 2.70
N TRP A 36 -6.20 -8.37 1.63
CA TRP A 36 -6.79 -7.01 1.58
C TRP A 36 -7.82 -6.73 2.69
N GLU A 37 -8.61 -7.72 3.11
CA GLU A 37 -9.59 -7.57 4.19
C GLU A 37 -8.91 -7.39 5.56
N ARG A 38 -7.84 -8.16 5.82
CA ARG A 38 -7.01 -8.05 7.02
C ARG A 38 -6.41 -6.65 7.09
N ASP A 39 -5.81 -6.21 5.99
CA ASP A 39 -5.13 -4.91 5.92
C ASP A 39 -6.11 -3.75 6.14
N LEU A 40 -7.28 -3.81 5.49
CA LEU A 40 -8.31 -2.80 5.66
C LEU A 40 -8.92 -2.82 7.07
N ALA A 41 -9.04 -3.99 7.71
CA ALA A 41 -9.48 -4.09 9.10
C ALA A 41 -8.50 -3.41 10.07
N GLU A 42 -7.18 -3.56 9.88
CA GLU A 42 -6.17 -2.86 10.71
C GLU A 42 -6.24 -1.33 10.56
N ILE A 43 -6.50 -0.84 9.34
CA ILE A 43 -6.70 0.59 9.05
C ILE A 43 -7.98 1.09 9.74
N ASN A 44 -9.10 0.40 9.54
CA ASN A 44 -10.41 0.80 10.06
C ASN A 44 -10.47 0.77 11.59
N LYS A 45 -9.87 -0.24 12.22
CA LYS A 45 -9.77 -0.37 13.69
C LYS A 45 -9.14 0.87 14.34
N ARG A 46 -8.32 1.60 13.59
CA ARG A 46 -7.58 2.79 14.05
C ARG A 46 -8.22 4.10 13.58
N GLY A 47 -9.36 4.05 12.86
CA GLY A 47 -10.01 5.23 12.30
C GLY A 47 -9.14 5.95 11.25
N LEU A 48 -8.23 5.22 10.60
CA LEU A 48 -7.31 5.78 9.59
C LEU A 48 -7.95 5.76 8.21
N LYS A 49 -7.43 6.58 7.30
CA LYS A 49 -7.80 6.60 5.88
C LYS A 49 -6.61 6.17 5.02
N LEU A 50 -6.79 5.14 4.21
CA LEU A 50 -5.78 4.73 3.23
C LEU A 50 -5.66 5.79 2.13
N ALA A 51 -4.51 6.44 2.05
CA ALA A 51 -4.20 7.46 1.04
C ALA A 51 -3.51 6.83 -0.16
N TYR A 52 -2.53 5.97 0.09
CA TYR A 52 -1.72 5.33 -0.93
C TYR A 52 -1.50 3.85 -0.64
N THR A 53 -1.44 3.07 -1.71
CA THR A 53 -0.67 1.82 -1.72
C THR A 53 0.64 2.10 -2.45
N VAL A 54 1.73 1.56 -1.96
CA VAL A 54 3.07 1.77 -2.49
C VAL A 54 3.69 0.42 -2.83
N GLU A 55 3.99 0.22 -4.11
CA GLU A 55 4.74 -0.95 -4.57
C GLU A 55 6.23 -0.62 -4.57
N THR A 56 7.03 -1.52 -3.97
CA THR A 56 8.49 -1.43 -4.07
C THR A 56 8.99 -1.80 -5.46
N HIS A 57 8.32 -2.76 -6.11
CA HIS A 57 8.65 -3.27 -7.44
C HIS A 57 7.46 -4.06 -8.03
N ILE A 58 7.64 -4.57 -9.25
CA ILE A 58 6.72 -5.56 -9.83
C ILE A 58 7.02 -6.93 -9.22
N HIS A 59 6.15 -7.39 -8.33
CA HIS A 59 6.30 -8.65 -7.60
C HIS A 59 6.18 -9.87 -8.51
N ALA A 60 6.97 -10.91 -8.21
CA ALA A 60 6.98 -12.19 -8.96
C ALA A 60 6.40 -13.36 -8.15
N ASP A 61 6.18 -13.16 -6.85
CA ASP A 61 5.82 -14.16 -5.86
C ASP A 61 4.37 -14.00 -5.35
N HIS A 62 3.75 -12.84 -5.56
CA HIS A 62 2.36 -12.59 -5.19
C HIS A 62 1.67 -11.60 -6.14
N ILE A 63 0.34 -11.55 -6.04
CA ILE A 63 -0.47 -10.53 -6.71
C ILE A 63 -0.72 -9.40 -5.72
N SER A 64 -0.38 -8.17 -6.09
CA SER A 64 -0.66 -6.99 -5.27
C SER A 64 -2.17 -6.75 -5.10
N SER A 65 -2.58 -6.28 -3.92
CA SER A 65 -3.95 -5.83 -3.64
C SER A 65 -4.19 -4.35 -3.94
N ALA A 66 -3.20 -3.60 -4.46
CA ALA A 66 -3.27 -2.16 -4.70
C ALA A 66 -4.52 -1.72 -5.48
N LEU A 67 -4.83 -2.42 -6.59
CA LEU A 67 -6.03 -2.11 -7.39
C LEU A 67 -7.33 -2.37 -6.61
N LYS A 68 -7.40 -3.47 -5.87
CA LYS A 68 -8.55 -3.82 -5.03
C LYS A 68 -8.77 -2.76 -3.94
N LEU A 69 -7.70 -2.39 -3.24
CA LEU A 69 -7.73 -1.36 -2.21
C LEU A 69 -8.10 0.02 -2.77
N SER A 70 -7.58 0.39 -3.94
CA SER A 70 -7.95 1.63 -4.63
C SER A 70 -9.44 1.68 -4.94
N GLN A 71 -10.01 0.61 -5.51
CA GLN A 71 -11.45 0.52 -5.80
C GLN A 71 -12.33 0.61 -4.54
N MET A 72 -11.89 0.04 -3.43
CA MET A 72 -12.65 0.01 -2.17
C MET A 72 -12.56 1.32 -1.38
N THR A 73 -11.43 2.03 -1.46
CA THR A 73 -11.11 3.15 -0.54
C THR A 73 -10.92 4.50 -1.24
N GLY A 74 -10.73 4.49 -2.56
CA GLY A 74 -10.29 5.66 -3.33
C GLY A 74 -8.81 6.02 -3.11
N SER A 75 -8.01 5.14 -2.48
CA SER A 75 -6.56 5.32 -2.40
C SER A 75 -5.90 5.33 -3.78
N LYS A 76 -4.75 5.99 -3.88
CA LYS A 76 -3.94 6.02 -5.10
C LYS A 76 -2.90 4.90 -5.08
N ILE A 77 -2.53 4.41 -6.26
CA ILE A 77 -1.47 3.41 -6.45
C ILE A 77 -0.19 4.14 -6.82
N ALA A 78 0.83 4.01 -5.97
CA ALA A 78 2.16 4.54 -6.18
C ALA A 78 3.16 3.41 -6.43
N GLY A 79 4.15 3.65 -7.28
CA GLY A 79 5.21 2.69 -7.61
C GLY A 79 6.31 3.37 -8.42
N PRO A 80 7.39 2.65 -8.78
CA PRO A 80 8.51 3.23 -9.51
C PRO A 80 8.06 3.89 -10.83
N ALA A 81 8.38 5.17 -11.03
CA ALA A 81 8.04 5.88 -12.26
C ALA A 81 8.68 5.24 -13.51
N LEU A 82 9.87 4.65 -13.33
CA LEU A 82 10.65 4.00 -14.38
C LEU A 82 9.93 2.82 -15.06
N ASP A 83 9.06 2.12 -14.32
CA ASP A 83 8.36 0.94 -14.85
C ASP A 83 7.26 1.33 -15.86
N ALA A 84 6.84 2.60 -15.88
CA ALA A 84 5.85 3.16 -16.80
C ALA A 84 4.54 2.35 -16.88
N LEU A 85 4.12 1.75 -15.76
CA LEU A 85 2.91 0.92 -15.71
C LEU A 85 1.64 1.80 -15.81
N PRO A 86 0.67 1.42 -16.66
CA PRO A 86 -0.56 2.20 -16.83
C PRO A 86 -1.46 2.21 -15.59
N CYS A 87 -1.27 1.27 -14.66
CA CYS A 87 -2.00 1.20 -13.40
C CYS A 87 -1.38 2.07 -12.29
N THR A 88 -0.15 2.55 -12.45
CA THR A 88 0.50 3.44 -11.49
C THR A 88 -0.06 4.86 -11.65
N GLN A 89 -0.71 5.36 -10.61
CA GLN A 89 -1.30 6.71 -10.61
C GLN A 89 -0.32 7.77 -10.10
N VAL A 90 0.67 7.34 -9.30
CA VAL A 90 1.75 8.20 -8.79
C VAL A 90 3.09 7.52 -9.04
N GLY A 91 3.85 8.03 -10.00
CA GLY A 91 5.22 7.60 -10.25
C GLY A 91 6.16 8.13 -9.17
N LEU A 92 6.92 7.23 -8.55
CA LEU A 92 7.95 7.55 -7.56
C LEU A 92 9.31 7.71 -8.26
N GLU A 93 10.00 8.80 -7.94
CA GLU A 93 11.30 9.17 -8.50
C GLU A 93 12.32 9.36 -7.37
N ASP A 94 13.59 9.07 -7.67
CA ASP A 94 14.67 9.25 -6.71
C ASP A 94 14.78 10.72 -6.25
N GLY A 95 15.00 10.91 -4.95
CA GLY A 95 15.09 12.24 -4.34
C GLY A 95 13.78 13.03 -4.27
N VAL A 96 12.65 12.51 -4.76
CA VAL A 96 11.34 13.20 -4.73
C VAL A 96 10.46 12.61 -3.62
N PRO A 97 10.15 13.37 -2.55
CA PRO A 97 9.26 12.89 -1.50
C PRO A 97 7.82 12.70 -1.99
N LEU A 98 7.19 11.61 -1.52
CA LEU A 98 5.75 11.37 -1.72
C LEU A 98 4.93 12.45 -0.99
N GLN A 99 4.01 13.09 -1.72
CA GLN A 99 3.18 14.21 -1.25
C GLN A 99 1.79 13.75 -0.76
#